data_AF-A0A7K4FZR8-F1
#
_entry.id   AF-A0A7K4FZR8-F1
#
_cell.length_a   1.000
_cell.length_b   1.000
_cell.length_c   1.000
_cell.angle_alpha   90.00
_cell.angle_beta   90.00
_cell.angle_gamma   90.00
#
_symmetry.space_group_name_H-M   'P 1'
#
loop_
_entity.id
_entity.type
_entity.pdbx_description
1 polymer ?
#
loop_
_entity_poly.entity_id
_entity_poly.type
_entity_poly.pdbx_seq_one_letter_code
_entity_poly.pdbx_strand_id
1 'polypeptide(L)' 'LVQIQDGNGVTVSLEWITGSLSAGQSFSPALSWITTDAGEYTATAFVWESVDNPTALSPPVSTTITVQ' A
#
# COMPACT_ATOMS: atom_id res chain seq x y z
N LEU A 1 0.21 0.95 5.17
CA LEU A 1 -0.82 1.44 4.22
C LEU A 1 -0.44 0.98 2.83
N VAL A 2 -1.38 0.46 2.06
CA VAL A 2 -1.20 0.16 0.63
C VAL A 2 -2.27 0.92 -0.13
N GLN A 3 -1.85 1.73 -1.10
CA GLN A 3 -2.69 2.44 -2.04
C GLN A 3 -2.55 1.79 -3.41
N ILE A 4 -3.66 1.55 -4.10
CA ILE A 4 -3.67 1.05 -5.47
C ILE A 4 -4.32 2.12 -6.34
N GLN A 5 -3.59 2.55 -7.37
CA GLN A 5 -4.07 3.50 -8.37
C GLN A 5 -4.21 2.82 -9.73
N ASP A 6 -5.23 3.19 -10.49
CA ASP A 6 -5.38 2.79 -11.90
C ASP A 6 -4.41 3.56 -12.82
N GLY A 7 -4.42 3.24 -14.12
CA GLY A 7 -3.59 3.90 -15.12
C GLY A 7 -3.85 5.40 -15.31
N ASN A 8 -4.95 5.94 -14.76
CA ASN A 8 -5.25 7.38 -14.74
C ASN A 8 -4.77 8.05 -13.44
N GLY A 9 -4.16 7.31 -12.52
CA GLY A 9 -3.76 7.79 -11.20
C GLY A 9 -4.90 7.89 -10.19
N VAL A 10 -6.09 7.36 -10.49
CA VAL A 10 -7.22 7.34 -9.56
C VAL A 10 -7.00 6.25 -8.53
N THR A 11 -7.11 6.60 -7.23
CA THR A 11 -7.05 5.58 -6.17
C THR A 11 -8.30 4.71 -6.20
N VAL A 12 -8.12 3.43 -6.50
CA VAL A 12 -9.19 2.42 -6.57
C VAL A 12 -9.24 1.52 -5.35
N SER A 13 -8.14 1.44 -4.57
CA SER A 13 -8.13 0.78 -3.27
C SER A 13 -7.17 1.47 -2.30
N LEU A 14 -7.55 1.49 -1.02
CA LEU A 14 -6.75 2.01 0.08
C LEU A 14 -6.98 1.17 1.33
N GLU A 15 -5.98 0.42 1.76
CA GLU A 15 -6.08 -0.53 2.87
C GLU A 15 -4.85 -0.47 3.78
N TRP A 16 -5.02 -0.80 5.06
CA TRP A 16 -3.92 -0.80 6.02
C TRP A 16 -4.10 -1.80 7.14
N ILE A 17 -2.97 -2.21 7.70
CA ILE A 17 -2.87 -2.97 8.95
C ILE A 17 -2.10 -2.10 9.93
N THR A 18 -2.55 -2.08 11.17
CA THR A 18 -1.85 -1.43 12.28
C THR A 18 -1.17 -2.47 13.15
N GLY A 19 -0.04 -2.12 13.74
CA GLY A 19 0.67 -2.97 14.67
C GLY A 19 1.79 -2.21 15.38
N SER A 20 2.41 -2.87 16.35
CA SER A 20 3.57 -2.36 17.08
C SER A 20 4.79 -3.21 16.79
N LEU A 21 5.94 -2.59 16.56
CA LEU A 21 7.23 -3.26 16.42
C LEU A 21 8.22 -2.68 17.42
N SER A 22 8.98 -3.54 18.06
CA SER A 22 10.15 -3.13 18.83
C SER A 22 11.32 -2.86 17.89
N ALA A 23 12.30 -2.09 18.35
CA ALA A 23 13.50 -1.80 17.57
C ALA A 23 14.18 -3.09 17.09
N GLY A 24 14.49 -3.15 15.80
CA GLY A 24 15.14 -4.30 15.16
C GLY A 24 14.20 -5.47 14.79
N GLN A 25 12.90 -5.39 15.08
CA GLN A 25 11.95 -6.39 14.59
C GLN A 25 11.54 -6.15 13.14
N SER A 26 11.26 -7.24 12.43
CA SER A 26 10.73 -7.24 11.08
C SER A 26 9.27 -7.68 11.06
N PHE A 27 8.54 -7.20 10.08
CA PHE A 27 7.14 -7.56 9.85
C PHE A 27 6.89 -7.72 8.36
N SER A 28 6.18 -8.77 7.97
CA SER A 28 5.85 -9.09 6.58
C SER A 28 4.34 -9.16 6.40
N PRO A 29 3.63 -8.01 6.42
CA PRO A 29 2.19 -7.98 6.21
C PRO A 29 1.83 -8.29 4.76
N ALA A 30 0.61 -8.78 4.56
CA ALA A 30 0.00 -8.92 3.25
C ALA A 30 -1.43 -8.36 3.29
N LEU A 31 -1.82 -7.69 2.21
CA LEU A 31 -3.18 -7.22 1.95
C LEU A 31 -3.62 -7.82 0.61
N SER A 32 -4.88 -8.25 0.52
CA SER A 32 -5.43 -8.87 -0.67
C SER A 32 -6.32 -7.87 -1.39
N TRP A 33 -6.13 -7.75 -2.70
CA TRP A 33 -6.94 -6.91 -3.56
C TRP A 33 -7.41 -7.70 -4.79
N ILE A 34 -8.66 -7.47 -5.20
CA ILE A 34 -9.32 -8.11 -6.34
C ILE A 34 -9.86 -7.00 -7.26
N THR A 35 -9.68 -7.15 -8.57
CA THR A 35 -10.28 -6.29 -9.59
C THR A 35 -10.87 -7.15 -10.72
N THR A 36 -11.91 -6.65 -11.38
CA THR A 36 -12.53 -7.28 -12.55
C THR A 36 -12.07 -6.66 -13.87
N ASP A 37 -11.43 -5.49 -13.81
CA ASP A 37 -11.14 -4.68 -14.99
C ASP A 37 -9.67 -4.85 -15.38
N ALA A 38 -9.46 -5.24 -16.65
CA ALA A 38 -8.13 -5.30 -17.24
C ALA A 38 -7.49 -3.90 -17.28
N GLY A 39 -6.18 -3.84 -17.12
CA GLY A 39 -5.45 -2.58 -17.12
C GLY A 39 -4.14 -2.61 -16.36
N GLU A 40 -3.52 -1.44 -16.29
CA GLU A 40 -2.32 -1.20 -15.48
C GLU A 40 -2.70 -0.53 -14.17
N TYR A 41 -2.11 -1.01 -13.09
CA TYR A 41 -2.28 -0.48 -11.75
C TYR A 41 -0.94 -0.28 -11.08
N THR A 42 -0.83 0.72 -10.21
CA THR A 42 0.34 0.93 -9.35
C THR A 42 -0.07 0.70 -7.91
N ALA A 43 0.54 -0.31 -7.27
CA ALA A 43 0.43 -0.52 -5.83
C ALA A 43 1.61 0.16 -5.14
N THR A 44 1.32 1.08 -4.21
CA THR A 44 2.32 1.78 -3.41
C THR A 44 2.11 1.47 -1.93
N ALA A 45 3.14 0.95 -1.28
CA ALA A 45 3.18 0.68 0.15
C ALA A 45 3.85 1.83 0.90
N PHE A 46 3.23 2.25 1.99
CA PHE A 46 3.71 3.27 2.92
C PHE A 46 3.74 2.74 4.36
N VAL A 47 4.78 3.13 5.11
CA VAL A 47 4.87 2.90 6.56
C VAL A 47 4.76 4.25 7.26
N TRP A 48 3.67 4.46 8.00
CA TRP A 48 3.39 5.69 8.73
C TRP A 48 3.21 5.39 10.22
N GLU A 49 3.40 6.41 11.06
CA GLU A 49 3.15 6.32 12.50
C GLU A 49 1.68 6.01 12.81
N SER A 50 0.75 6.82 12.29
CA SER A 50 -0.68 6.53 12.31
C SER A 50 -1.43 7.34 11.24
N VAL A 51 -2.74 7.11 11.12
CA VAL A 51 -3.60 7.93 10.25
C VAL A 51 -3.77 9.34 10.84
N ASP A 52 -3.89 9.45 12.16
CA ASP A 52 -4.12 10.70 12.87
C ASP A 52 -2.81 11.52 13.07
N ASN A 53 -1.65 10.85 12.98
CA ASN A 53 -0.32 11.46 12.96
C ASN A 53 0.46 10.97 11.72
N PRO A 54 0.30 11.63 10.55
CA PRO A 54 0.79 11.13 9.27
C PRO A 54 2.30 11.42 9.07
N THR A 55 3.13 10.93 9.99
CA THR A 55 4.58 10.95 9.85
C THR A 55 5.03 9.68 9.12
N ALA A 56 5.66 9.84 7.96
CA ALA A 56 6.24 8.72 7.22
C ALA A 56 7.48 8.19 7.95
N LEU A 57 7.51 6.88 8.20
CA LEU A 57 8.59 6.18 8.87
C LEU A 57 9.59 5.54 7.89
N SER A 58 9.22 5.44 6.61
CA SER A 58 10.09 5.01 5.52
C SER A 58 9.71 5.68 4.20
N PRO A 59 10.62 5.71 3.21
CA PRO A 59 10.23 5.98 1.82
C PRO A 59 9.16 4.97 1.35
N PRO A 60 8.27 5.38 0.42
CA PRO A 60 7.33 4.46 -0.18
C PRO A 60 8.04 3.46 -1.11
N VAL A 61 7.42 2.30 -1.29
CA VAL A 61 7.83 1.30 -2.28
C VAL A 61 6.65 1.05 -3.20
N SER A 62 6.91 1.00 -4.52
CA SER A 62 5.87 0.81 -5.52
C SER A 62 6.16 -0.38 -6.43
N THR A 63 5.10 -0.99 -6.94
CA THR A 63 5.16 -2.01 -8.00
C THR A 63 4.01 -1.81 -8.97
N THR A 64 4.26 -2.12 -10.24
CA THR A 64 3.24 -2.12 -11.29
C THR A 64 2.60 -3.50 -11.38
N ILE A 65 1.28 -3.54 -11.58
CA ILE A 65 0.48 -4.74 -11.74
C ILE A 65 -0.27 -4.62 -13.05
N THR A 66 -0.12 -5.61 -13.93
CA THR A 66 -0.88 -5.71 -15.17
C THR A 66 -1.93 -6.80 -15.03
N VAL A 67 -3.20 -6.45 -15.23
CA VAL A 67 -4.34 -7.37 -15.21
C VAL A 67 -4.84 -7.55 -16.64
N GLN A 68 -5.06 -8.81 -17.05
CA GLN A 68 -5.49 -9.20 -18.41
C GLN A 68 -6.82 -9.94 -18.39
#